data_AF-A0A2M7HY20-F1
#
_entry.id   AF-A0A2M7HY20-F1
#
_cell.length_a   1.000
_cell.length_b   1.000
_cell.length_c   1.000
_cell.angle_alpha   90.00
_cell.angle_beta   90.00
_cell.angle_gamma   90.00
#
_symmetry.space_group_name_H-M   'P 1'
#
loop_
_entity.id
_entity.type
_entity.pdbx_description
1 polymer ?
#
loop_
_entity_poly.entity_id
_entity_poly.type
_entity_poly.pdbx_seq_one_letter_code
_entity_poly.pdbx_strand_id
1 'polypeptide(L)'
;MKTTLLNKTLVGITLIMSVMVISMTATAATLKGTDTLSVISLNGKTVKAFKPVQLPEGKVLVEVKYQDIFNYRADDSGTWVKSEPLFFSLDVAPQADYQITKPKLPSEDDARGFIKNPTIQLTINGTDTLKLPLQNHSQLMADMLESHSSK
;
A
#
# COMPACT_ATOMS: atom_id res chain seq x y z
N MET A 1 -3.47 -76.62 -45.76
CA MET A 1 -2.58 -76.24 -44.64
C MET A 1 -3.05 -74.91 -44.07
N LYS A 2 -3.14 -74.84 -42.74
CA LYS A 2 -3.56 -73.68 -41.94
C LYS A 2 -2.41 -72.68 -41.82
N THR A 3 -2.69 -71.37 -41.74
CA THR A 3 -2.14 -70.49 -40.68
C THR A 3 -2.88 -69.15 -40.63
N THR A 4 -3.42 -68.91 -39.44
CA THR A 4 -3.92 -67.66 -38.85
C THR A 4 -2.78 -66.68 -38.56
N LEU A 5 -2.98 -65.38 -38.75
CA LEU A 5 -2.20 -64.30 -38.10
C LEU A 5 -3.16 -63.12 -37.80
N LEU A 6 -3.80 -63.11 -36.62
CA LEU A 6 -3.43 -62.36 -35.41
C LEU A 6 -3.52 -60.83 -35.57
N ASN A 7 -4.70 -60.28 -35.23
CA ASN A 7 -4.92 -58.86 -34.98
C ASN A 7 -4.06 -58.42 -33.78
N LYS A 8 -3.14 -57.47 -33.99
CA LYS A 8 -2.38 -56.83 -32.92
C LYS A 8 -3.24 -55.77 -32.24
N THR A 9 -3.64 -56.06 -31.01
CA THR A 9 -4.14 -55.08 -30.03
C THR A 9 -3.02 -54.11 -29.66
N LEU A 10 -3.23 -52.81 -29.87
CA LEU A 10 -2.42 -51.75 -29.26
C LEU A 10 -3.31 -51.03 -28.24
N VAL A 11 -3.25 -51.49 -26.99
CA VAL A 11 -3.86 -50.79 -25.85
C VAL A 11 -2.96 -49.59 -25.57
N GLY A 12 -3.38 -48.41 -26.02
CA GLY A 12 -2.70 -47.16 -25.73
C GLY A 12 -2.77 -46.86 -24.24
N ILE A 13 -1.61 -46.79 -23.59
CA ILE A 13 -1.46 -46.35 -22.20
C ILE A 13 -1.61 -44.83 -22.19
N THR A 14 -2.81 -44.32 -21.91
CA THR A 14 -3.03 -42.89 -21.64
C THR A 14 -2.44 -42.56 -20.26
N LEU A 15 -1.25 -41.97 -20.25
CA LEU A 15 -0.64 -41.36 -19.07
C LEU A 15 -1.41 -40.06 -18.76
N ILE A 16 -2.28 -40.10 -17.75
CA ILE A 16 -2.94 -38.90 -17.21
C ILE A 16 -1.88 -38.15 -16.39
N MET A 17 -1.22 -37.16 -17.00
CA MET A 17 -0.42 -36.21 -16.22
C MET A 17 -1.37 -35.31 -15.44
N SER A 18 -1.55 -35.63 -14.15
CA SER A 18 -2.16 -34.73 -13.18
C SER A 18 -1.27 -33.50 -13.02
N VAL A 19 -1.61 -32.41 -13.74
CA VAL A 19 -0.98 -31.10 -13.52
C VAL A 19 -1.40 -30.65 -12.12
N MET A 20 -0.51 -30.82 -11.14
CA MET A 20 -0.65 -30.14 -9.85
C MET A 20 -0.55 -28.65 -10.13
N VAL A 21 -1.71 -27.98 -10.18
CA VAL A 21 -1.77 -26.52 -10.14
C VAL A 21 -1.29 -26.13 -8.75
N ILE A 22 0.00 -25.80 -8.65
CA ILE A 22 0.57 -25.17 -7.46
C ILE A 22 -0.09 -23.80 -7.39
N SER A 23 -1.14 -23.69 -6.57
CA SER A 23 -1.78 -22.41 -6.26
C SER A 23 -0.72 -21.49 -5.66
N MET A 24 -0.15 -20.61 -6.48
CA MET A 24 0.78 -19.59 -6.01
C MET A 24 0.01 -18.73 -5.01
N THR A 25 0.33 -18.84 -3.72
CA THR A 25 -0.22 -17.97 -2.69
C THR A 25 0.31 -16.56 -2.97
N ALA A 26 -0.47 -15.75 -3.68
CA ALA A 26 -0.13 -14.35 -3.92
C ALA A 26 -0.01 -13.67 -2.56
N THR A 27 1.21 -13.32 -2.15
CA THR A 27 1.41 -12.54 -0.93
C THR A 27 1.02 -11.10 -1.23
N ALA A 28 0.03 -10.57 -0.51
CA ALA A 28 -0.40 -9.19 -0.69
C ALA A 28 0.73 -8.23 -0.35
N ALA A 29 0.86 -7.14 -1.11
CA ALA A 29 1.74 -6.04 -0.74
C ALA A 29 1.26 -5.39 0.57
N THR A 30 2.16 -4.77 1.32
CA THR A 30 1.86 -4.17 2.62
C THR A 30 2.31 -2.73 2.70
N LEU A 31 1.58 -1.91 3.45
CA LEU A 31 1.97 -0.54 3.77
C LEU A 31 1.97 -0.32 5.27
N LYS A 32 3.13 0.07 5.81
CA LYS A 32 3.30 0.43 7.20
C LYS A 32 3.37 1.94 7.37
N GLY A 33 2.45 2.48 8.17
CA GLY A 33 2.48 3.88 8.63
C GLY A 33 3.48 4.10 9.77
N THR A 34 3.40 5.27 10.40
CA THR A 34 4.12 5.58 11.64
C THR A 34 3.14 5.74 12.80
N ASP A 35 3.66 5.81 14.02
CA ASP A 35 2.84 5.99 15.24
C ASP A 35 2.00 7.28 15.22
N THR A 36 2.42 8.27 14.43
CA THR A 36 1.80 9.60 14.37
C THR A 36 1.27 9.95 12.97
N LEU A 37 1.48 9.08 11.98
CA LEU A 37 0.94 9.22 10.63
C LEU A 37 0.37 7.88 10.21
N SER A 38 -0.93 7.72 10.43
CA SER A 38 -1.64 6.45 10.26
C SER A 38 -2.35 6.39 8.92
N VAL A 39 -2.39 5.20 8.31
CA VAL A 39 -3.24 4.92 7.14
C VAL A 39 -4.67 4.72 7.62
N ILE A 40 -5.59 5.54 7.10
CA ILE A 40 -7.00 5.54 7.52
C ILE A 40 -7.92 4.96 6.46
N SER A 41 -7.60 5.11 5.17
CA SER A 41 -8.37 4.50 4.09
C SER A 41 -7.50 4.12 2.88
N LEU A 42 -7.97 3.12 2.14
CA LEU A 42 -7.43 2.70 0.84
C LEU A 42 -8.57 2.72 -0.17
N ASN A 43 -8.41 3.47 -1.26
CA ASN A 43 -9.45 3.65 -2.29
C ASN A 43 -10.82 4.02 -1.69
N GLY A 44 -10.83 4.90 -0.68
CA GLY A 44 -12.04 5.35 0.02
C GLY A 44 -12.65 4.34 1.00
N LYS A 45 -12.03 3.16 1.21
CA LYS A 45 -12.46 2.17 2.20
C LYS A 45 -11.60 2.25 3.45
N THR A 46 -12.23 2.44 4.61
CA THR A 46 -11.53 2.54 5.89
C THR A 46 -10.76 1.25 6.21
N VAL A 47 -9.55 1.42 6.72
CA VAL A 47 -8.67 0.33 7.17
C VAL A 47 -8.35 0.47 8.66
N LYS A 48 -7.92 -0.63 9.28
CA LYS A 48 -7.51 -0.61 10.70
C LYS A 48 -6.10 -0.01 10.81
N ALA A 49 -5.96 1.06 11.58
CA ALA A 49 -4.73 1.86 11.68
C ALA A 49 -3.48 1.13 12.25
N PHE A 50 -3.63 -0.01 12.92
CA PHE A 50 -2.60 -0.61 13.81
C PHE A 50 -1.87 -1.86 13.27
N LYS A 51 -1.89 -2.10 11.96
CA LYS A 51 -1.08 -3.17 11.33
C LYS A 51 -0.57 -2.67 9.99
N PRO A 52 0.52 -3.26 9.42
CA PRO A 52 0.76 -3.12 8.01
C PRO A 52 -0.55 -3.41 7.26
N VAL A 53 -1.05 -2.45 6.52
CA VAL A 53 -2.31 -2.59 5.79
C VAL A 53 -2.00 -3.30 4.48
N GLN A 54 -2.86 -4.26 4.10
CA GLN A 54 -2.69 -4.93 2.82
C GLN A 54 -3.10 -3.98 1.70
N LEU A 55 -2.24 -3.84 0.69
CA LEU A 55 -2.48 -3.05 -0.49
C LEU A 55 -2.96 -3.97 -1.62
N PRO A 56 -4.03 -3.61 -2.35
CA PRO A 56 -4.33 -4.25 -3.61
C PRO A 56 -3.29 -3.88 -4.66
N GLU A 57 -3.02 -4.78 -5.61
CA GLU A 57 -2.12 -4.54 -6.73
C GLU A 57 -2.63 -3.42 -7.65
N GLY A 58 -1.71 -2.66 -8.24
CA GLY A 58 -2.00 -1.58 -9.17
C GLY A 58 -2.18 -0.23 -8.48
N LYS A 59 -2.92 0.69 -9.11
CA LYS A 59 -3.07 2.05 -8.60
C LYS A 59 -3.97 2.10 -7.36
N VAL A 60 -3.42 2.61 -6.27
CA VAL A 60 -4.11 2.76 -4.99
C VAL A 60 -4.01 4.21 -4.51
N LEU A 61 -5.17 4.79 -4.20
CA LEU A 61 -5.26 6.04 -3.44
C LEU A 61 -5.18 5.70 -1.95
N VAL A 62 -4.16 6.23 -1.29
CA VAL A 62 -3.94 6.06 0.14
C VAL A 62 -4.33 7.34 0.86
N GLU A 63 -5.16 7.20 1.89
CA GLU A 63 -5.51 8.29 2.79
C GLU A 63 -4.81 8.09 4.14
N VAL A 64 -4.11 9.13 4.60
CA VAL A 64 -3.40 9.15 5.86
C VAL A 64 -3.82 10.33 6.72
N LYS A 65 -3.63 10.19 8.03
CA LYS A 65 -3.90 11.25 9.00
C LYS A 65 -2.75 11.40 9.98
N TYR A 66 -2.28 12.64 10.13
CA TYR A 66 -1.30 12.98 11.14
C TYR A 66 -1.99 13.31 12.46
N GLN A 67 -1.48 12.76 13.56
CA GLN A 67 -1.89 13.10 14.91
C GLN A 67 -0.73 12.87 15.88
N ASP A 68 -0.45 13.87 16.72
CA ASP A 68 0.62 13.83 17.70
C ASP A 68 0.28 14.72 18.91
N ILE A 69 0.91 14.48 20.05
CA ILE A 69 0.71 15.24 21.28
C ILE A 69 2.02 15.85 21.75
N PHE A 70 2.02 17.16 21.98
CA PHE A 70 3.19 17.91 22.44
C PHE A 70 2.97 18.42 23.86
N ASN A 71 3.87 18.05 24.77
CA ASN A 71 3.80 18.44 26.17
C ASN A 71 4.93 19.45 26.46
N TYR A 72 4.58 20.65 26.91
CA TYR A 72 5.58 21.67 27.29
C TYR A 72 6.05 21.54 28.74
N ARG A 73 5.23 20.94 29.61
CA ARG A 73 5.50 20.70 31.03
C ARG A 73 4.94 19.35 31.48
N ALA A 74 5.49 18.81 32.56
CA ALA A 74 5.11 17.49 33.08
C ALA A 74 3.69 17.46 33.71
N ASP A 75 3.14 18.62 34.07
CA ASP A 75 1.79 18.80 34.63
C ASP A 75 0.75 19.25 33.59
N ASP A 76 1.17 19.47 32.33
CA ASP A 76 0.27 19.84 31.24
C ASP A 76 -0.29 18.58 30.57
N SER A 77 -1.60 18.60 30.30
CA SER A 77 -2.30 17.56 29.53
C SER A 77 -1.85 17.46 28.07
N GLY A 78 -1.04 18.41 27.60
CA GLY A 78 -0.47 18.42 26.25
C GLY A 78 -1.39 19.04 25.21
N THR A 79 -0.79 19.50 24.12
CA THR A 79 -1.51 20.03 22.96
C THR A 79 -1.55 18.98 21.86
N TRP A 80 -2.77 18.55 21.50
CA TRP A 80 -2.99 17.69 20.34
C TRP A 80 -2.87 18.48 19.04
N VAL A 81 -2.01 18.02 18.14
CA VAL A 81 -1.89 18.52 16.77
C VAL A 81 -2.39 17.45 15.83
N LYS A 82 -3.35 17.79 14.97
CA LYS A 82 -4.00 16.87 14.02
C LYS A 82 -4.06 17.51 12.64
N SER A 83 -3.87 16.70 11.60
CA SER A 83 -4.14 17.13 10.22
C SER A 83 -5.59 16.85 9.82
N GLU A 84 -6.05 17.58 8.81
CA GLU A 84 -7.08 17.06 7.90
C GLU A 84 -6.56 15.83 7.14
N PRO A 85 -7.43 15.04 6.48
CA PRO A 85 -7.00 13.94 5.63
C PRO A 85 -6.00 14.38 4.55
N LEU A 86 -4.96 13.56 4.40
CA LEU A 86 -3.91 13.74 3.41
C LEU A 86 -3.85 12.53 2.50
N PHE A 87 -3.51 12.74 1.23
CA PHE A 87 -3.64 11.75 0.18
C PHE A 87 -2.35 11.58 -0.60
N PHE A 88 -2.12 10.37 -1.09
CA PHE A 88 -1.14 10.11 -2.13
C PHE A 88 -1.57 8.89 -2.96
N SER A 89 -1.13 8.84 -4.21
CA SER A 89 -1.35 7.68 -5.07
C SER A 89 -0.09 6.83 -5.15
N LEU A 90 -0.25 5.51 -5.12
CA LEU A 90 0.82 4.53 -5.23
C LEU A 90 0.51 3.55 -6.36
N ASP A 91 1.52 3.23 -7.17
CA ASP A 91 1.46 2.08 -8.08
C ASP A 91 2.05 0.87 -7.34
N VAL A 92 1.17 -0.03 -6.93
CA VAL A 92 1.49 -1.13 -6.00
C VAL A 92 1.96 -2.35 -6.78
N ALA A 93 3.23 -2.69 -6.61
CA ALA A 93 3.80 -3.92 -7.13
C ALA A 93 3.37 -5.13 -6.26
N PRO A 94 3.20 -6.33 -6.86
CA PRO A 94 2.95 -7.55 -6.09
C PRO A 94 4.00 -7.80 -5.03
N GLN A 95 3.58 -8.30 -3.87
CA GLN A 95 4.47 -8.77 -2.79
C GLN A 95 5.44 -7.72 -2.21
N ALA A 96 5.28 -6.44 -2.52
CA ALA A 96 6.16 -5.38 -2.04
C ALA A 96 5.80 -4.92 -0.61
N ASP A 97 6.80 -4.59 0.19
CA ASP A 97 6.64 -4.00 1.52
C ASP A 97 6.99 -2.51 1.48
N TYR A 98 5.99 -1.67 1.72
CA TYR A 98 6.09 -0.23 1.72
C TYR A 98 6.12 0.30 3.15
N GLN A 99 7.03 1.22 3.43
CA GLN A 99 7.12 1.86 4.74
C GLN A 99 7.13 3.39 4.60
N ILE A 100 6.22 4.04 5.32
CA ILE A 100 6.20 5.50 5.43
C ILE A 100 7.15 5.91 6.55
N THR A 101 7.96 6.92 6.29
CA THR A 101 8.68 7.67 7.32
C THR A 101 8.44 9.17 7.15
N LYS A 102 8.45 9.89 8.27
CA LYS A 102 8.28 11.35 8.33
C LYS A 102 9.56 11.98 8.88
N PRO A 103 9.83 13.27 8.61
CA PRO A 103 10.87 14.00 9.33
C PRO A 103 10.60 13.99 10.84
N LYS A 104 11.64 14.21 11.64
CA LYS A 104 11.49 14.41 13.07
C LYS A 104 10.79 15.75 13.32
N LEU A 105 9.73 15.73 14.14
CA LEU A 105 8.92 16.91 14.49
C LEU A 105 9.00 17.09 16.01
N PRO A 106 10.06 17.73 16.55
CA PRO A 106 10.26 17.82 17.99
C PRO A 106 9.35 18.85 18.69
N SER A 107 8.72 19.76 17.94
CA SER A 107 7.85 20.80 18.49
C SER A 107 6.48 20.85 17.81
N GLU A 108 5.53 21.52 18.47
CA GLU A 108 4.22 21.82 17.92
C GLU A 108 4.32 22.64 16.62
N ASP A 109 5.23 23.61 16.56
CA ASP A 109 5.46 24.44 15.38
C ASP A 109 5.99 23.63 14.20
N ASP A 110 6.90 22.69 14.44
CA ASP A 110 7.38 21.76 13.41
C ASP A 110 6.24 20.90 12.87
N ALA A 111 5.37 20.41 13.75
CA ALA A 111 4.20 19.64 13.37
C ALA A 111 3.21 20.45 12.54
N ARG A 112 2.93 21.69 12.94
CA ARG A 112 2.09 22.62 12.16
C ARG A 112 2.75 22.97 10.82
N GLY A 113 4.07 23.11 10.77
CA GLY A 113 4.84 23.30 9.56
C GLY A 113 4.73 22.11 8.60
N PHE A 114 4.88 20.89 9.13
CA PHE A 114 4.67 19.66 8.37
C PHE A 114 3.26 19.58 7.79
N ILE A 115 2.21 19.88 8.56
CA ILE A 115 0.82 19.84 8.07
C ILE A 115 0.59 20.81 6.91
N LYS A 116 1.26 21.97 6.88
CA LYS A 116 1.13 22.96 5.80
C LYS A 116 1.75 22.49 4.48
N ASN A 117 2.84 21.74 4.53
CA ASN A 117 3.51 21.18 3.35
C ASN A 117 3.99 19.75 3.62
N PRO A 118 3.04 18.80 3.71
CA PRO A 118 3.33 17.46 4.22
C PRO A 118 4.13 16.68 3.21
N THR A 119 5.33 16.25 3.59
CA THR A 119 6.20 15.44 2.74
C THR A 119 6.78 14.28 3.53
N ILE A 120 6.63 13.08 2.99
CA ILE A 120 7.11 11.84 3.60
C ILE A 120 8.23 11.23 2.76
N GLN A 121 8.88 10.22 3.32
CA GLN A 121 9.71 9.27 2.58
C GLN A 121 8.99 7.92 2.55
N LEU A 122 8.89 7.34 1.37
CA LEU A 122 8.35 6.01 1.15
C LEU A 122 9.52 5.06 0.85
N THR A 123 9.76 4.10 1.71
CA THR A 123 10.76 3.05 1.49
C THR A 123 10.09 1.80 0.94
N ILE A 124 10.65 1.21 -0.12
CA ILE A 124 10.16 -0.03 -0.75
C ILE A 124 11.18 -1.13 -0.50
N ASN A 125 10.74 -2.24 0.10
CA ASN A 125 11.56 -3.41 0.42
C ASN A 125 12.85 -3.09 1.19
N GLY A 126 12.86 -1.98 1.94
CA GLY A 126 14.02 -1.54 2.74
C GLY A 126 15.15 -0.85 1.97
N THR A 127 15.07 -0.68 0.65
CA THR A 127 16.16 -0.11 -0.17
C THR A 127 15.79 1.19 -0.85
N ASP A 128 14.69 1.21 -1.59
CA ASP A 128 14.36 2.34 -2.45
C ASP A 128 13.58 3.38 -1.67
N THR A 129 14.10 4.61 -1.60
CA THR A 129 13.45 5.70 -0.86
C THR A 129 12.99 6.80 -1.79
N LEU A 130 11.67 7.01 -1.85
CA LEU A 130 11.03 8.06 -2.62
C LEU A 130 10.54 9.18 -1.70
N LYS A 131 10.95 10.42 -1.97
CA LYS A 131 10.35 11.58 -1.32
C LYS A 131 8.99 11.86 -1.97
N LEU A 132 7.93 11.84 -1.17
CA LEU A 132 6.56 11.93 -1.65
C LEU A 132 5.81 13.06 -0.94
N PRO A 133 5.41 14.14 -1.64
CA PRO A 133 4.50 15.12 -1.08
C PRO A 133 3.11 14.50 -0.90
N LEU A 134 2.44 14.85 0.19
CA LEU A 134 1.07 14.47 0.43
C LEU A 134 0.15 15.61 0.01
N GLN A 135 -1.00 15.25 -0.53
CA GLN A 135 -1.98 16.18 -1.06
C GLN A 135 -3.09 16.40 -0.04
N ASN A 136 -3.53 17.63 0.11
CA ASN A 136 -4.82 17.88 0.75
C ASN A 136 -5.97 17.58 -0.24
N HIS A 137 -7.21 17.63 0.26
CA HIS A 137 -8.40 17.35 -0.56
C HIS A 137 -8.49 18.23 -1.82
N SER A 138 -8.19 19.54 -1.72
CA SER A 138 -8.27 20.45 -2.87
C SER A 138 -7.24 20.13 -3.94
N GLN A 139 -6.01 19.79 -3.53
CA GLN A 139 -4.94 19.37 -4.44
C GLN A 139 -5.30 18.05 -5.15
N LEU A 140 -5.82 17.07 -4.41
CA LEU A 140 -6.30 15.82 -5.01
C LEU A 140 -7.39 16.06 -6.07
N MET A 141 -8.35 16.94 -5.78
CA MET A 141 -9.41 17.27 -6.74
C MET A 141 -8.88 18.00 -7.98
N ALA A 142 -7.92 18.91 -7.81
CA ALA A 142 -7.26 19.59 -8.93
C ALA A 142 -6.56 18.57 -9.85
N ASP A 143 -5.73 17.68 -9.29
CA ASP A 143 -5.04 16.63 -10.03
C ASP A 143 -6.01 15.69 -10.75
N MET A 144 -7.12 15.33 -10.11
CA MET A 144 -8.16 14.51 -10.75
C MET A 144 -8.75 15.21 -11.97
N LEU A 145 -9.11 16.49 -11.86
CA LEU A 145 -9.67 17.27 -12.98
C LEU A 145 -8.67 17.36 -14.15
N GLU A 146 -7.40 17.63 -13.86
CA GLU A 146 -6.34 17.68 -14.88
C GLU A 146 -6.13 16.33 -15.57
N SER A 147 -6.14 15.24 -14.80
CA SER A 147 -5.97 13.88 -15.34
C SER A 147 -7.13 13.45 -16.27
N HIS A 148 -8.33 13.99 -16.06
CA HIS A 148 -9.51 13.72 -16.88
C HIS A 148 -9.61 14.63 -18.11
N SER A 149 -9.00 15.82 -18.08
CA SER A 149 -9.05 16.78 -19.20
C SER A 149 -8.05 16.49 -20.33
N SER A 150 -7.08 15.58 -20.13
CA SER A 150 -6.06 15.23 -21.12
C SER A 150 -6.46 14.08 -22.09
N LYS A 151 -7.74 13.97 -22.45
CA LYS A 151 -8.22 13.03 -23.47
C LYS A 151 -8.95 13.72 -24.61
#